data_AF-A0A644WKT6-F1
#
_entry.id   AF-A0A644WKT6-F1
#
_cell.length_a   1.000
_cell.length_b   1.000
_cell.length_c   1.000
_cell.angle_alpha   90.00
_cell.angle_beta   90.00
_cell.angle_gamma   90.00
#
_symmetry.space_group_name_H-M   'P 1'
#
loop_
_entity.id
_entity.type
_entity.pdbx_description
1 polymer ?
#
loop_
_entity_poly.entity_id
_entity_poly.type
_entity_poly.pdbx_seq_one_letter_code
_entity_poly.pdbx_strand_id
1 'polypeptide(L)'
;MTRYLRTARAMSFLLPVVRYPETRDGSTAWGDNLYKQMYGGFSTTKLVDLGRLSRRLKRNLGRIVCPTLVVSAKFDDKVDPVSVEIFRKRAVNVESAEYVLFENSPHGCTYGPEKEQVAEKCAEFVSGLVDKKASASV
;
A
#
# COMPACT_ATOMS: atom_id res chain seq x y z
N MET A 1 12.27 11.45 -5.86
CA MET A 1 11.54 10.58 -6.82
C MET A 1 12.48 9.46 -7.16
N THR A 2 12.15 8.25 -6.74
CA THR A 2 13.00 7.05 -6.82
C THR A 2 13.50 6.86 -8.26
N ARG A 3 14.80 6.56 -8.45
CA ARG A 3 15.48 6.52 -9.76
C ARG A 3 14.72 5.70 -10.83
N TYR A 4 14.08 4.60 -10.42
CA TYR A 4 13.32 3.71 -11.31
C TYR A 4 12.08 4.38 -11.96
N LEU A 5 11.44 5.37 -11.31
CA LEU A 5 10.28 6.07 -11.90
C LEU A 5 10.68 7.06 -12.99
N ARG A 6 11.91 7.60 -12.93
CA ARG A 6 12.45 8.48 -13.98
C ARG A 6 12.79 7.67 -15.23
N THR A 7 13.42 6.50 -15.06
CA THR A 7 13.71 5.59 -16.17
C THR A 7 12.43 5.02 -16.78
N ALA A 8 11.45 4.61 -15.96
CA ALA A 8 10.14 4.16 -16.46
C ALA A 8 9.42 5.22 -17.31
N ARG A 9 9.49 6.50 -16.95
CA ARG A 9 8.88 7.59 -17.73
C ARG A 9 9.52 7.76 -19.10
N ALA A 10 10.86 7.72 -19.18
CA ALA A 10 11.57 7.80 -20.45
C ALA A 10 11.31 6.56 -21.32
N MET A 11 11.33 5.37 -20.72
CA MET A 11 11.09 4.10 -21.41
C MET A 11 9.63 3.89 -21.82
N SER A 12 8.67 4.56 -21.16
CA SER A 12 7.23 4.35 -21.41
C SER A 12 6.78 4.72 -22.83
N PHE A 13 7.53 5.58 -23.52
CA PHE A 13 7.28 5.91 -24.92
C PHE A 13 7.69 4.80 -25.90
N LEU A 14 8.67 3.97 -25.53
CA LEU A 14 9.26 2.94 -26.39
C LEU A 14 8.82 1.53 -26.01
N LEU A 15 8.58 1.29 -24.71
CA LEU A 15 8.20 -0.01 -24.16
C LEU A 15 7.02 0.19 -23.19
N PRO A 16 5.77 0.21 -23.69
CA PRO A 16 4.58 0.46 -22.87
C PRO A 16 4.30 -0.67 -21.85
N VAL A 17 4.86 -1.86 -22.09
CA VAL A 17 4.76 -3.05 -21.24
C VAL A 17 6.12 -3.74 -21.17
N VAL A 18 6.53 -4.08 -19.96
CA VAL A 18 7.66 -4.99 -19.69
C VAL A 18 7.07 -6.30 -19.20
N ARG A 19 7.27 -7.39 -19.95
CA ARG A 19 6.88 -8.73 -19.48
C ARG A 19 7.94 -9.27 -18.53
N TYR A 20 7.50 -10.01 -17.52
CA TYR A 20 8.43 -10.78 -16.72
C TYR A 20 8.92 -11.97 -17.53
N PRO A 21 10.19 -12.39 -17.36
CA PRO A 21 10.71 -13.55 -18.06
C PRO A 21 9.90 -14.78 -17.67
N GLU A 22 9.37 -15.50 -18.66
CA GLU A 22 8.82 -16.84 -18.44
C GLU A 22 9.97 -17.79 -18.10
N THR A 23 9.74 -18.71 -17.17
CA THR A 23 10.70 -19.77 -16.92
C THR A 23 10.76 -20.71 -18.12
N ARG A 24 11.90 -21.39 -18.32
CA ARG A 24 12.16 -22.27 -19.48
C ARG A 24 11.14 -23.41 -19.66
N ASP A 25 10.39 -23.73 -18.62
CA ASP A 25 9.35 -24.75 -18.54
C ASP A 25 7.93 -24.21 -18.83
N GLY A 26 7.78 -22.91 -19.12
CA GLY A 26 6.48 -22.28 -19.36
C GLY A 26 5.66 -22.01 -18.10
N SER A 27 6.20 -22.25 -16.90
CA SER A 27 5.56 -21.86 -15.66
C SER A 27 5.68 -20.34 -15.42
N THR A 28 4.83 -19.78 -14.56
CA THR A 28 4.96 -18.35 -14.23
C THR A 28 6.23 -18.15 -13.40
N ALA A 29 6.93 -17.03 -13.58
CA ALA A 29 8.15 -16.69 -12.81
C ALA A 29 7.97 -16.70 -11.27
N TRP A 30 6.72 -16.79 -10.82
CA TRP A 30 6.30 -16.71 -9.43
C TRP A 30 5.91 -18.08 -8.87
N GLY A 31 5.83 -19.12 -9.71
CA GLY A 31 5.51 -20.50 -9.32
C GLY A 31 4.25 -20.58 -8.44
N ASP A 32 4.32 -21.38 -7.38
CA ASP A 32 3.25 -21.52 -6.38
C ASP A 32 3.30 -20.45 -5.27
N ASN A 33 4.14 -19.42 -5.43
CA ASN A 33 4.28 -18.40 -4.40
C ASN A 33 3.03 -17.50 -4.37
N LEU A 34 2.08 -17.86 -3.51
CA LEU A 34 0.84 -17.15 -3.24
C LEU A 34 1.05 -15.66 -2.89
N TYR A 35 2.25 -15.28 -2.46
CA TYR A 35 2.60 -13.90 -2.08
C TYR A 35 3.12 -13.05 -3.24
N LYS A 36 3.36 -13.66 -4.39
CA LYS A 36 3.87 -13.01 -5.60
C LYS A 36 2.78 -12.92 -6.67
N GLN A 37 1.56 -12.58 -6.25
CA GLN A 37 0.45 -12.25 -7.15
C GLN A 37 0.83 -11.07 -8.03
N MET A 38 1.29 -11.37 -9.23
CA MET A 38 1.76 -10.37 -10.17
C MET A 38 1.15 -10.66 -11.52
N TYR A 39 0.80 -9.60 -12.24
CA TYR A 39 0.56 -9.70 -13.67
C TYR A 39 1.81 -10.28 -14.36
N GLY A 40 1.66 -10.88 -15.55
CA GLY A 40 2.79 -11.39 -16.36
C GLY A 40 3.79 -10.33 -16.82
N GLY A 41 3.65 -9.09 -16.34
CA GLY A 41 4.50 -7.94 -16.62
C GLY A 41 4.00 -6.71 -15.87
N PHE A 42 4.58 -5.55 -16.15
CA PHE A 42 4.05 -4.28 -15.69
C PHE A 42 4.00 -3.27 -16.84
N SER A 43 3.00 -2.39 -16.81
CA SER A 43 2.95 -1.29 -17.75
C SER A 43 3.75 -0.10 -17.22
N THR A 44 4.76 0.31 -17.99
CA THR A 44 5.60 1.48 -17.68
C THR A 44 4.76 2.76 -17.65
N THR A 45 3.75 2.88 -18.50
CA THR A 45 2.80 4.01 -18.50
C THR A 45 2.02 4.06 -17.18
N LYS A 46 1.57 2.91 -16.67
CA LYS A 46 0.85 2.83 -15.38
C LYS A 46 1.74 3.12 -14.19
N LEU A 47 3.04 2.82 -14.25
CA LEU A 47 3.99 3.28 -13.23
C LEU A 47 4.11 4.81 -13.18
N VAL A 48 4.03 5.49 -14.34
CA VAL A 48 4.00 6.96 -14.39
C VAL A 48 2.73 7.50 -13.74
N ASP A 49 1.58 6.90 -14.04
CA ASP A 49 0.29 7.27 -13.45
C ASP A 49 0.27 7.04 -11.94
N LEU A 50 0.77 5.90 -11.46
CA LEU A 50 0.96 5.64 -10.04
C LEU A 50 1.82 6.72 -9.39
N GLY A 51 2.96 7.08 -10.00
CA GLY A 51 3.81 8.15 -9.50
C GLY A 51 3.14 9.53 -9.48
N ARG A 52 2.25 9.83 -10.43
CA ARG A 52 1.43 11.06 -10.43
C ARG A 52 0.40 11.03 -9.31
N LEU A 53 -0.28 9.90 -9.13
CA LEU A 53 -1.27 9.69 -8.08
C LEU A 53 -0.65 9.82 -6.69
N SER A 54 0.49 9.17 -6.42
CA SER A 54 1.19 9.29 -5.13
C SER A 54 1.60 10.72 -4.83
N ARG A 55 2.06 11.49 -5.83
CA ARG A 55 2.38 12.93 -5.66
C ARG A 55 1.14 13.77 -5.40
N ARG A 56 0.02 13.48 -6.07
CA ARG A 56 -1.26 14.17 -5.84
C ARG A 56 -1.76 13.88 -4.42
N LEU A 57 -1.75 12.62 -3.98
CA LEU A 57 -2.12 12.23 -2.62
C LEU A 57 -1.24 12.94 -1.58
N LYS A 58 0.09 12.89 -1.70
CA LYS A 58 1.04 13.54 -0.76
C LYS A 58 0.82 15.05 -0.58
N ARG A 59 0.25 15.74 -1.57
CA ARG A 59 -0.10 17.18 -1.48
C ARG A 59 -1.47 17.42 -0.86
N ASN A 60 -2.32 16.41 -0.79
CA ASN A 60 -3.70 16.51 -0.33
C ASN A 60 -3.97 15.70 0.95
N LEU A 61 -2.95 15.14 1.61
CA LEU A 61 -3.11 14.39 2.86
C LEU A 61 -3.82 15.20 3.96
N GLY A 62 -3.62 16.51 4.01
CA GLY A 62 -4.34 17.39 4.94
C GLY A 62 -5.84 17.50 4.67
N ARG A 63 -6.37 16.91 3.59
CA ARG A 63 -7.83 16.82 3.35
C ARG A 63 -8.48 15.61 4.02
N ILE A 64 -7.69 14.70 4.59
CA ILE A 64 -8.21 13.57 5.35
C ILE A 64 -8.65 14.10 6.71
N VAL A 65 -9.94 13.96 7.01
CA VAL A 65 -10.55 14.45 8.25
C VAL A 65 -11.17 13.34 9.10
N CYS A 66 -11.34 12.13 8.54
CA CYS A 66 -11.95 11.01 9.24
C CYS A 66 -10.93 10.29 10.14
N PRO A 67 -11.41 9.55 11.17
CA PRO A 67 -10.58 8.60 11.89
C PRO A 67 -9.86 7.67 10.92
N THR A 68 -8.57 7.43 11.16
CA THR A 68 -7.72 6.64 10.25
C THR A 68 -6.91 5.61 11.02
N LEU A 69 -6.95 4.35 10.57
CA LEU A 69 -6.02 3.30 10.98
C LEU A 69 -4.92 3.18 9.91
N VAL A 70 -3.67 3.37 10.33
CA VAL A 70 -2.48 3.18 9.49
C VAL A 70 -1.88 1.81 9.80
N VAL A 71 -1.98 0.89 8.85
CA VAL A 71 -1.39 -0.45 8.92
C VAL A 71 -0.05 -0.46 8.21
N SER A 72 0.97 -1.07 8.83
CA SER A 72 2.28 -1.28 8.21
C SER A 72 2.83 -2.65 8.56
N ALA A 73 3.73 -3.15 7.71
CA ALA A 73 4.36 -4.45 7.86
C ALA A 73 5.87 -4.29 8.01
N LYS A 74 6.48 -4.97 8.98
CA LYS A 74 7.91 -4.84 9.29
C LYS A 74 8.80 -5.24 8.12
N PHE A 75 8.39 -6.25 7.35
CA PHE A 75 9.16 -6.79 6.23
C PHE A 75 8.60 -6.34 4.87
N ASP A 76 8.01 -5.14 4.80
CA ASP A 76 7.60 -4.53 3.53
C ASP A 76 8.83 -4.14 2.69
N ASP A 77 9.01 -4.82 1.56
CA ASP A 77 10.09 -4.57 0.59
C ASP A 77 9.61 -3.82 -0.67
N LYS A 78 8.33 -3.39 -0.71
CA LYS A 78 7.70 -2.72 -1.87
C LYS A 78 7.40 -1.26 -1.60
N VAL A 79 7.09 -0.88 -0.37
CA VAL A 79 6.77 0.49 0.05
C VAL A 79 7.77 0.96 1.08
N ASP A 80 8.36 2.13 0.83
CA ASP A 80 9.29 2.76 1.75
C ASP A 80 8.59 3.10 3.10
N PRO A 81 9.14 2.68 4.25
CA PRO A 81 8.54 2.93 5.57
C PRO A 81 8.44 4.43 5.91
N VAL A 82 9.18 5.31 5.23
CA VAL A 82 9.01 6.78 5.35
C VAL A 82 7.58 7.24 4.99
N SER A 83 6.82 6.40 4.28
CA SER A 83 5.42 6.67 3.93
C SER A 83 4.54 6.93 5.16
N VAL A 84 4.79 6.25 6.28
CA VAL A 84 4.10 6.45 7.58
C VAL A 84 4.45 7.81 8.17
N GLU A 85 5.72 8.20 8.15
CA GLU A 85 6.17 9.50 8.64
C GLU A 85 5.56 10.64 7.79
N ILE A 86 5.52 10.46 6.47
CA ILE A 86 4.88 11.41 5.55
C ILE A 86 3.39 11.56 5.88
N PHE A 87 2.69 10.46 6.18
CA PHE A 87 1.29 10.51 6.60
C PHE A 87 1.15 11.30 7.90
N ARG A 88 1.88 10.90 8.96
CA ARG A 88 1.84 11.57 10.28
C ARG A 88 2.12 13.06 10.20
N LYS A 89 3.08 13.49 9.36
CA LYS A 89 3.42 14.91 9.20
C LYS A 89 2.42 15.73 8.38
N ARG A 90 1.67 15.10 7.47
CA ARG A 90 0.87 15.82 6.46
C ARG A 90 -0.62 15.63 6.58
N ALA A 91 -1.11 14.57 7.21
CA ALA A 91 -2.52 14.34 7.50
C ALA A 91 -2.94 15.13 8.76
N VAL A 92 -2.71 16.45 8.74
CA VAL A 92 -2.81 17.32 9.93
C VAL A 92 -4.24 17.54 10.43
N ASN A 93 -5.25 17.24 9.62
CA ASN A 93 -6.66 17.45 9.95
C ASN A 93 -7.40 16.16 10.31
N VAL A 94 -6.70 15.04 10.47
CA VAL A 94 -7.29 13.76 10.84
C VAL A 94 -7.89 13.85 12.25
N GLU A 95 -9.13 13.38 12.44
CA GLU A 95 -9.79 13.38 13.76
C GLU A 95 -9.01 12.54 14.77
N SER A 96 -8.60 11.33 14.36
CA SER A 96 -7.74 10.44 15.15
C SER A 96 -6.94 9.54 14.21
N ALA A 97 -5.70 9.23 14.59
CA ALA A 97 -4.86 8.31 13.83
C ALA A 97 -4.30 7.20 14.72
N GLU A 98 -4.70 5.96 14.45
CA GLU A 98 -4.07 4.76 15.02
C GLU A 98 -2.98 4.26 14.08
N TYR A 99 -1.91 3.71 14.65
CA TYR A 99 -0.84 3.08 13.89
C TYR A 99 -0.55 1.70 14.45
N VAL A 100 -0.50 0.71 13.58
CA VAL A 100 -0.14 -0.66 13.92
C VAL A 100 0.95 -1.16 12.97
N LEU A 101 1.99 -1.73 13.56
CA LEU A 101 3.06 -2.44 12.86
C LEU A 101 2.90 -3.93 13.10
N PHE A 102 2.76 -4.69 12.02
CA PHE A 102 2.71 -6.15 12.04
C PHE A 102 4.14 -6.70 11.90
N GLU A 103 4.62 -7.34 12.96
CA GLU A 103 6.04 -7.68 13.17
C GLU A 103 6.53 -8.84 12.32
N ASN A 104 5.62 -9.72 11.86
CA ASN A 104 5.93 -10.92 11.08
C ASN A 104 5.33 -10.91 9.68
N SER A 105 4.94 -9.73 9.19
CA SER A 105 4.25 -9.57 7.91
C SER A 105 5.16 -9.05 6.78
N PRO A 106 5.02 -9.59 5.55
CA PRO A 106 5.55 -8.98 4.33
C PRO A 106 4.65 -7.83 3.85
N HIS A 107 4.97 -7.20 2.72
CA HIS A 107 4.13 -6.18 2.06
C HIS A 107 2.65 -6.60 1.96
N GLY A 108 2.40 -7.85 1.58
CA GLY A 108 1.07 -8.45 1.50
C GLY A 108 0.49 -8.87 2.84
N CYS A 109 0.35 -7.96 3.80
CA CYS A 109 -0.11 -8.29 5.16
C CYS A 109 -1.53 -8.88 5.19
N THR A 110 -2.37 -8.59 4.20
CA THR A 110 -3.75 -9.10 4.10
C THR A 110 -3.86 -10.56 3.68
N TYR A 111 -2.78 -11.14 3.17
CA TYR A 111 -2.68 -12.58 2.87
C TYR A 111 -1.43 -13.20 3.54
N GLY A 112 -0.80 -12.44 4.44
CA GLY A 112 0.39 -12.72 5.23
C GLY A 112 0.19 -13.79 6.32
N PRO A 113 1.27 -14.14 7.03
CA PRO A 113 1.20 -14.97 8.24
C PRO A 113 0.30 -14.38 9.34
N GLU A 114 0.13 -13.05 9.36
CA GLU A 114 -0.63 -12.31 10.38
C GLU A 114 -1.98 -11.78 9.84
N LYS A 115 -2.49 -12.35 8.73
CA LYS A 115 -3.69 -11.84 8.04
C LYS A 115 -4.94 -11.83 8.93
N GLU A 116 -5.10 -12.80 9.83
CA GLU A 116 -6.19 -12.84 10.79
C GLU A 116 -6.10 -11.69 11.80
N GLN A 117 -4.89 -11.38 12.28
CA GLN A 117 -4.67 -10.27 13.21
C GLN A 117 -4.85 -8.90 12.53
N VAL A 118 -4.49 -8.80 11.24
CA VAL A 118 -4.82 -7.62 10.41
C VAL A 118 -6.33 -7.44 10.32
N ALA A 119 -7.08 -8.51 10.06
CA ALA A 119 -8.54 -8.47 9.97
C ALA A 119 -9.18 -8.11 11.31
N GLU A 120 -8.74 -8.72 12.41
CA GLU A 120 -9.19 -8.43 13.77
C GLU A 120 -8.96 -6.97 14.13
N LYS A 121 -7.74 -6.43 13.91
CA LYS A 121 -7.44 -5.03 14.20
C LYS A 121 -8.29 -4.04 13.39
N CYS A 122 -8.61 -4.39 12.14
CA CYS A 122 -9.53 -3.59 11.33
C CYS A 122 -10.95 -3.64 11.89
N ALA A 123 -11.43 -4.81 12.30
CA ALA A 123 -12.76 -4.98 12.91
C ALA A 123 -12.86 -4.20 14.22
N GLU A 124 -11.87 -4.32 15.12
CA GLU A 124 -11.79 -3.56 16.37
C GLU A 124 -11.86 -2.05 16.13
N PHE A 125 -11.06 -1.54 15.18
CA PHE A 125 -11.05 -0.12 14.84
C PHE A 125 -12.44 0.35 14.38
N VAL A 126 -13.09 -0.39 13.48
CA VAL A 126 -14.42 -0.04 12.97
C VAL A 126 -15.48 -0.10 14.08
N SER A 127 -15.51 -1.18 14.87
CA SER A 127 -16.46 -1.32 15.99
C SER A 127 -16.31 -0.16 16.99
N GLY A 128 -15.07 0.20 17.35
CA GLY A 128 -14.79 1.32 18.23
C GLY A 128 -15.30 2.69 17.71
N LEU A 129 -15.39 2.88 16.39
CA LEU A 129 -15.99 4.09 15.81
C LEU A 129 -17.52 4.06 15.85
N VAL A 130 -18.12 2.89 15.60
CA VAL A 130 -19.59 2.71 15.63
C VAL A 130 -20.11 2.91 17.05
N ASP A 131 -19.46 2.31 18.04
CA ASP A 131 -19.88 2.39 19.45
C ASP A 131 -19.74 3.81 20.00
N LYS A 132 -18.65 4.50 19.67
CA LYS A 132 -18.47 5.93 20.02
C LYS A 132 -19.58 6.79 19.44
N LYS A 133 -19.94 6.57 18.17
CA LYS A 133 -21.02 7.32 17.53
C LYS A 133 -22.36 7.10 18.23
N ALA A 134 -22.67 5.86 18.62
CA ALA A 134 -23.90 5.55 19.37
C ALA A 134 -23.94 6.29 20.72
N SER A 135 -22.82 6.35 21.44
CA SER A 135 -22.72 7.06 22.74
C SER A 135 -22.81 8.59 22.64
N ALA A 136 -22.41 9.19 21.51
CA ALA A 136 -22.46 10.65 21.31
C ALA A 136 -23.85 11.16 20.86
N SER A 137 -24.77 10.25 20.52
CA SER A 137 -26.13 10.56 20.06
C SER A 137 -27.23 10.34 21.12
N VAL A 138 -26.85 10.07 22.36
CA VAL A 138 -27.73 9.97 23.55
C VAL A 138 -27.49 11.17 24.44
#